data_AF-A0A3B0WRP5-F1
#
_entry.id   AF-A0A3B0WRP5-F1
#
_cell.length_a   1.000
_cell.length_b   1.000
_cell.length_c   1.000
_cell.angle_alpha   90.00
_cell.angle_beta   90.00
_cell.angle_gamma   90.00
#
_symmetry.space_group_name_H-M   'P 1'
#
loop_
_entity.id
_entity.type
_entity.pdbx_description
1 polymer ?
#
loop_
_entity_poly.entity_id
_entity_poly.type
_entity_poly.pdbx_seq_one_letter_code
_entity_poly.pdbx_strand_id
1 'polypeptide(L)' 'PGSVMASDAFFPFRDGIDAAHESGIIAVIQPGGSMRDDEIIAAANEFGMAMVFTGMRHFRH' A
#
# COMPACT_ATOMS: atom_id res chain seq x y z
N PRO A 1 8.03 -17.82 -0.87
CA PRO A 1 7.28 -17.20 -1.99
C PRO A 1 6.31 -16.15 -1.44
N GLY A 2 6.32 -14.93 -1.97
CA GLY A 2 5.43 -13.85 -1.56
C GLY A 2 4.94 -13.08 -2.78
N SER A 3 3.72 -12.55 -2.71
CA SER A 3 3.08 -11.77 -3.78
C SER A 3 3.30 -10.27 -3.58
N VAL A 4 3.12 -9.50 -4.64
CA VAL A 4 3.21 -8.04 -4.64
C VAL A 4 1.86 -7.47 -5.09
N MET A 5 1.44 -6.37 -4.47
CA MET A 5 0.21 -5.65 -4.83
C MET A 5 0.54 -4.28 -5.42
N ALA A 6 -0.21 -3.89 -6.45
CA ALA A 6 -0.18 -2.55 -7.02
C ALA A 6 -1.56 -1.91 -6.87
N SER A 7 -1.60 -0.68 -6.36
CA SER A 7 -2.80 0.15 -6.29
C SER A 7 -2.70 1.28 -7.32
N ASP A 8 -3.76 1.50 -8.09
CA ASP A 8 -3.86 2.57 -9.09
C ASP A 8 -4.08 3.95 -8.45
N ALA A 9 -4.62 3.97 -7.22
CA ALA A 9 -4.82 5.13 -6.37
C ALA A 9 -4.16 4.96 -4.99
N PHE A 10 -4.12 6.03 -4.20
CA PHE A 10 -3.58 5.97 -2.84
C PHE A 10 -4.51 5.23 -1.89
N PHE A 11 -3.95 4.66 -0.82
CA PHE A 11 -4.74 4.07 0.25
C PHE A 11 -5.35 5.18 1.12
N PRO A 12 -6.68 5.19 1.35
CA PRO A 12 -7.30 6.18 2.22
C PRO A 12 -7.10 5.86 3.71
N PHE A 13 -6.92 4.57 4.05
CA PHE A 13 -6.78 4.05 5.41
C PHE A 13 -5.81 2.86 5.43
N ARG A 14 -5.35 2.46 6.63
CA ARG A 14 -4.44 1.32 6.83
C ARG A 14 -5.06 -0.04 6.54
N ASP A 15 -6.38 -0.15 6.53
CA ASP A 15 -7.14 -1.40 6.33
C ASP A 15 -6.73 -2.15 5.05
N GLY A 16 -6.41 -1.41 3.98
CA GLY A 16 -5.89 -1.99 2.73
C GLY A 16 -4.54 -2.69 2.90
N ILE A 17 -3.68 -2.22 3.82
CA ILE A 17 -2.39 -2.83 4.13
C ILE A 17 -2.58 -4.04 5.06
N ASP A 18 -3.47 -3.94 6.04
CA ASP A 18 -3.82 -5.05 6.94
C ASP A 18 -4.35 -6.24 6.10
N ALA A 19 -5.30 -5.98 5.19
CA ALA A 19 -5.85 -7.01 4.29
C ALA A 19 -4.80 -7.60 3.32
N ALA A 20 -3.85 -6.77 2.87
CA ALA A 20 -2.76 -7.23 2.02
C ALA A 20 -1.82 -8.19 2.75
N HIS A 21 -1.47 -7.86 3.99
CA HIS A 21 -0.65 -8.72 4.85
C HIS A 21 -1.33 -10.07 5.12
N GLU A 22 -2.62 -10.05 5.48
CA GLU A 22 -3.41 -11.28 5.70
C GLU A 22 -3.45 -12.18 4.45
N SER A 23 -3.35 -11.58 3.26
CA SER A 23 -3.29 -12.27 1.97
C SER A 23 -1.89 -12.76 1.59
N GLY A 24 -0.87 -12.55 2.44
CA GLY A 24 0.51 -12.96 2.19
C GLY A 24 1.28 -12.05 1.23
N ILE A 25 0.84 -10.80 1.06
CA ILE A 25 1.57 -9.80 0.27
C ILE A 25 2.79 -9.32 1.06
N ILE A 26 3.94 -9.29 0.38
CA ILE A 26 5.23 -8.87 0.97
C ILE A 26 5.65 -7.46 0.55
N ALA A 27 5.01 -6.91 -0.49
CA ALA A 27 5.30 -5.57 -0.97
C ALA A 27 4.09 -4.91 -1.64
N VAL A 28 3.98 -3.59 -1.51
CA VAL A 28 2.92 -2.76 -2.06
C VAL A 28 3.50 -1.57 -2.81
N ILE A 29 2.99 -1.31 -4.01
CA ILE A 29 3.26 -0.09 -4.78
C ILE A 29 1.99 0.73 -4.94
N GLN A 30 2.05 2.03 -4.62
CA GLN A 30 0.90 2.94 -4.64
C GLN A 30 1.34 4.39 -4.94
N PRO A 31 0.46 5.31 -5.33
CA PRO A 31 0.86 6.67 -5.72
C PRO A 31 1.38 7.58 -4.61
N GLY A 32 0.89 7.42 -3.39
CA GLY A 32 1.05 8.37 -2.29
C GLY A 32 0.14 9.59 -2.43
N GLY A 33 0.19 10.48 -1.43
CA GLY A 33 -0.59 11.70 -1.36
C GLY A 33 -1.88 11.56 -0.55
N SER A 34 -1.97 10.55 0.33
CA SER A 34 -3.03 10.49 1.34
C SER A 34 -2.70 11.46 2.48
N MET A 35 -3.73 12.07 3.09
CA MET A 35 -3.53 12.78 4.37
C MET A 35 -3.08 11.84 5.50
N ARG A 36 -3.20 10.52 5.29
CA ARG A 36 -2.89 9.47 6.26
C ARG A 36 -1.72 8.57 5.84
N ASP A 37 -0.87 9.03 4.92
CA ASP A 37 0.26 8.22 4.45
C ASP A 37 1.15 7.75 5.62
N ASP A 38 1.34 8.56 6.67
CA ASP A 38 2.11 8.15 7.86
C ASP A 38 1.50 6.92 8.57
N GLU A 39 0.18 6.86 8.68
CA GLU A 39 -0.54 5.72 9.28
C GLU A 39 -0.36 4.45 8.43
N ILE A 40 -0.40 4.62 7.12
CA ILE A 40 -0.31 3.53 6.12
C ILE A 40 1.13 2.99 6.05
N ILE A 41 2.13 3.88 6.08
CA ILE A 41 3.55 3.53 6.15
C ILE A 41 3.85 2.80 7.46
N ALA A 42 3.29 3.27 8.58
CA ALA A 42 3.46 2.61 9.87
C ALA A 42 2.92 1.17 9.85
N ALA A 43 1.74 0.94 9.24
CA ALA A 43 1.19 -0.40 9.07
C ALA A 43 2.08 -1.30 8.20
N ALA A 44 2.60 -0.79 7.07
CA ALA A 44 3.53 -1.56 6.24
C ALA A 44 4.82 -1.93 7.00
N ASN A 45 5.36 -1.00 7.79
CA ASN A 45 6.53 -1.25 8.64
C ASN A 45 6.25 -2.27 9.75
N GLU A 46 5.07 -2.21 10.37
CA GLU A 46 4.62 -3.18 11.39
C GLU A 46 4.67 -4.62 10.86
N PHE A 47 4.27 -4.81 9.61
CA PHE A 47 4.27 -6.12 8.94
C PHE A 47 5.56 -6.47 8.20
N GLY A 48 6.57 -5.58 8.23
CA GLY A 48 7.82 -5.77 7.48
C GLY A 48 7.63 -5.80 5.96
N MET A 49 6.57 -5.16 5.46
CA MET A 49 6.25 -5.08 4.03
C MET A 49 7.03 -3.92 3.38
N ALA A 50 7.55 -4.14 2.18
CA ALA A 50 8.11 -3.05 1.40
C ALA A 50 6.99 -2.18 0.80
N MET A 51 7.06 -0.87 0.97
CA MET A 51 6.12 0.09 0.37
C MET A 51 6.84 1.06 -0.57
N VAL A 52 6.32 1.22 -1.79
CA VAL A 52 6.91 2.10 -2.81
C VAL A 52 5.87 3.12 -3.28
N PHE A 53 6.29 4.40 -3.36
CA PHE A 53 5.47 5.49 -3.89
C PHE A 53 5.81 5.81 -5.35
N THR A 54 4.79 5.85 -6.22
CA THR A 54 4.97 6.18 -7.65
C THR A 54 4.82 7.66 -7.95
N GLY A 55 4.09 8.41 -7.11
CA GLY A 55 3.70 9.80 -7.39
C GLY A 55 2.69 9.96 -8.53
N MET A 56 2.15 8.87 -9.09
CA MET A 56 1.26 8.90 -10.26
C MET A 56 0.05 7.97 -10.07
N ARG A 57 -1.16 8.50 -10.31
CA ARG A 57 -2.41 7.74 -10.28
C ARG A 57 -2.76 7.23 -11.69
N HIS A 58 -3.34 6.03 -11.77
CA HIS A 58 -3.68 5.36 -13.02
C HIS A 58 -5.18 5.03 -13.13
N PHE A 59 -6.05 6.00 -12.85
CA PHE A 59 -7.49 5.81 -12.98
C PHE A 59 -7.90 5.46 -14.42
N ARG A 60 -8.80 4.49 -14.53
CA ARG A 60 -9.47 4.12 -15.78
C ARG A 60 -10.92 3.76 -15.45
N HIS A 61 -11.86 4.34 -16.19
CA HIS A 61 -13.30 4.10 -16.05
C HIS A 61 -13.80 3.11 -17.11
#